data_AF-A0A7X3ZZN6-F1
#
_entry.id   AF-A0A7X3ZZN6-F1
#
_cell.length_a   1.000
_cell.length_b   1.000
_cell.length_c   1.000
_cell.angle_alpha   90.00
_cell.angle_beta   90.00
_cell.angle_gamma   90.00
#
_symmetry.space_group_name_H-M   'P 1'
#
loop_
_entity.id
_entity.type
_entity.pdbx_description
1 polymer ?
#
loop_
_entity_poly.entity_id
_entity_poly.type
_entity_poly.pdbx_seq_one_letter_code
_entity_poly.pdbx_strand_id
1 'polypeptide(L)' 'VQVFGGSGYIRGMEVERLYRDAKITQIYEGTNQIQRTIIARELLKNGA' A
#
# COMPACT_ATOMS: atom_id res chain seq x y z
N VAL A 1 -3.49 -12.21 -3.05
CA VAL A 1 -2.84 -13.40 -2.44
C VAL A 1 -3.86 -14.38 -1.89
N GLN A 2 -4.64 -14.06 -0.85
CA GLN A 2 -5.54 -15.02 -0.19
C GLN A 2 -6.54 -15.74 -1.13
N VAL A 3 -7.17 -15.01 -2.04
CA VAL A 3 -8.12 -15.58 -3.04
C VAL A 3 -7.44 -16.58 -3.98
N PHE A 4 -6.15 -16.38 -4.26
CA PHE A 4 -5.36 -17.25 -5.14
C PHE A 4 -4.72 -18.42 -4.39
N GLY A 5 -4.99 -18.58 -3.08
CA GLY A 5 -4.46 -19.66 -2.26
C GLY A 5 -2.93 -19.81 -2.37
N GLY A 6 -2.47 -21.05 -2.54
CA GLY A 6 -1.03 -21.37 -2.67
C GLY A 6 -0.34 -20.65 -3.83
N SER A 7 -1.03 -20.43 -4.95
CA SER A 7 -0.50 -19.70 -6.12
C SER A 7 -0.23 -18.21 -5.82
N GLY A 8 -0.84 -17.65 -4.77
CA GLY A 8 -0.54 -16.31 -4.32
C GLY A 8 0.77 -16.17 -3.53
N TYR A 9 1.37 -17.29 -3.09
CA TYR A 9 2.56 -17.33 -2.24
C TYR A 9 3.80 -17.88 -2.96
N ILE A 10 3.60 -18.65 -4.04
CA ILE A 10 4.71 -19.20 -4.83
C ILE A 10 5.43 -18.08 -5.57
N ARG A 11 6.75 -18.00 -5.37
CA ARG A 11 7.62 -17.04 -6.07
C ARG A 11 7.55 -17.25 -7.58
N GLY A 12 7.51 -16.14 -8.32
CA GLY A 12 7.41 -16.14 -9.79
C GLY A 12 5.98 -16.05 -10.31
N MET A 13 4.98 -16.24 -9.45
CA MET A 13 3.58 -15.95 -9.79
C MET A 13 3.35 -14.43 -9.82
N GLU A 14 2.61 -13.95 -10.81
CA GLU A 14 2.35 -12.51 -10.97
C GLU A 14 1.70 -11.88 -9.73
N VAL A 15 0.74 -12.59 -9.11
CA VAL A 15 0.03 -12.13 -7.91
C VAL A 15 0.97 -11.92 -6.72
N GLU A 16 2.00 -12.76 -6.59
CA GLU A 16 3.02 -12.63 -5.55
C GLU A 16 3.88 -11.39 -5.78
N ARG A 17 4.32 -11.18 -7.04
CA ARG A 17 5.11 -10.02 -7.44
C ARG A 17 4.35 -8.71 -7.20
N LEU A 18 3.11 -8.62 -7.67
CA LEU A 18 2.26 -7.45 -7.47
C LEU A 18 2.05 -7.14 -5.97
N TYR A 19 1.91 -8.18 -5.14
CA TYR A 19 1.78 -7.97 -3.70
C TYR A 19 3.06 -7.41 -3.06
N ARG A 20 4.24 -7.85 -3.48
CA ARG A 20 5.52 -7.28 -3.02
C ARG A 20 5.68 -5.83 -3.46
N ASP A 21 5.41 -5.53 -4.72
CA ASP A 21 5.55 -4.19 -5.27
C ASP A 21 4.62 -3.21 -4.54
N ALA A 22 3.36 -3.62 -4.30
CA ALA A 22 2.39 -2.84 -3.54
C ALA A 22 2.80 -2.57 -2.08
N LYS A 23 3.67 -3.38 -1.47
CA LYS A 23 4.19 -3.12 -0.11
C LYS A 23 5.32 -2.11 -0.11
N ILE A 24 6.16 -2.12 -1.13
CA ILE A 24 7.28 -1.18 -1.24
C ILE A 24 6.77 0.25 -1.44
N THR A 25 5.73 0.44 -2.27
CA THR A 25 5.13 1.76 -2.51
C THR A 25 4.57 2.40 -1.25
N GLN A 26 4.12 1.61 -0.27
CA GLN A 26 3.61 2.09 1.01
C GLN A 26 4.69 2.65 1.96
N ILE A 27 5.97 2.51 1.61
CA ILE A 27 7.11 2.93 2.43
C ILE A 27 7.97 3.94 1.67
N TYR A 28 8.34 3.61 0.43
CA TYR A 28 9.30 4.38 -0.36
C TYR A 28 8.70 5.69 -0.89
N GLU A 29 7.47 5.67 -1.41
CA GLU A 29 6.77 6.86 -1.94
C GLU A 29 6.08 7.67 -0.83
N GLY A 30 6.65 7.64 0.37
CA GLY A 30 6.06 8.19 1.59
C GLY A 30 5.21 7.16 2.33
N THR A 31 5.42 7.09 3.64
CA THR A 31 4.71 6.12 4.46
C THR A 31 3.22 6.47 4.56
N ASN A 32 2.37 5.45 4.56
CA ASN A 32 0.91 5.63 4.70
C ASN A 32 0.52 6.44 5.96
N GLN A 33 1.30 6.38 7.04
CA GLN A 33 1.05 7.16 8.27
C GLN A 33 1.29 8.65 8.06
N ILE A 34 2.38 9.02 7.38
CA ILE A 34 2.71 10.41 7.08
C ILE A 34 1.71 10.98 6.07
N GLN A 35 1.37 10.22 5.02
CA GLN A 35 0.35 10.66 4.06
C GLN A 35 -0.99 10.95 4.73
N ARG A 36 -1.47 10.06 5.64
CA ARG A 36 -2.70 10.34 6.42
C ARG A 36 -2.58 11.59 7.28
N THR A 37 -1.41 11.85 7.87
CA THR A 37 -1.18 13.06 8.67
C THR A 37 -1.26 14.33 7.82
N ILE A 38 -0.69 14.30 6.62
CA ILE A 38 -0.74 15.41 5.66
C ILE A 38 -2.19 15.66 5.23
N ILE A 39 -2.92 14.62 4.86
CA ILE A 39 -4.34 14.72 4.48
C ILE A 39 -5.16 15.30 5.63
N ALA A 40 -4.97 14.81 6.87
CA ALA A 40 -5.69 15.31 8.03
C ALA A 40 -5.41 16.81 8.29
N ARG A 41 -4.15 17.25 8.15
CA ARG A 41 -3.78 18.67 8.28
C ARG A 41 -4.45 19.53 7.22
N GLU A 42 -4.49 19.05 5.97
CA GLU A 42 -5.10 19.79 4.87
C GLU A 42 -6.62 19.89 5.03
N LEU A 43 -7.28 18.82 5.49
CA LEU A 43 -8.71 18.84 5.82
C LEU A 43 -9.03 19.85 6.94
N LEU A 44 -8.25 19.87 8.01
CA LEU A 44 -8.44 20.81 9.13
C LEU A 44 -8.19 22.26 8.72
N LYS A 45 -7.28 22.51 7.78
CA LYS A 45 -6.98 23.85 7.25
C LYS A 45 -8.07 24.36 6.31
N ASN A 46 -8.64 23.49 5.49
CA ASN A 46 -9.63 23.85 4.47
C ASN A 46 -11.09 23.82 4.98
N GLY A 47 -11.30 23.54 6.27
CA GLY A 47 -12.59 23.72 6.94
C GLY A 47 -13.72 22.91 6.29
N ALA A 48 -13.65 21.59 6.40
CA ALA A 48 -14.83 20.73 6.30
C ALA A 48 -15.45 20.52 7.69
#